data_AF-P0ABK8-F1
#
_entry.id   AF-P0ABK8-F1
#
_cell.length_a   1.000
_cell.length_b   1.000
_cell.length_c   1.000
_cell.angle_alpha   90.00
_cell.angle_beta   90.00
_cell.angle_gamma   90.00
#
_symmetry.space_group_name_H-M   'P 1'
#
loop_
_entity.id
_entity.type
_entity.pdbx_description
1 polymer ?
#
loop_
_entity_poly.entity_id
_entity_poly.type
_entity_poly.pdbx_seq_one_letter_code
_entity_poly.pdbx_strand_id
1 'polypeptide(L)'
;MKNKLLFMMLTILGAPGIAAAAGYDLANSEYNFAVNELSKSSFNQAAIIGQAGTNNSAQLRQGGSKLLAVVAQEGSSNRAKIDQTGDYNLAYIDQAGSANDASISQGAYGNTAMIIQKGSGNKANITQYGTQKTAIVVQRQSQMAIRVTQR
;
A
#
# COMPACT_ATOMS: atom_id res chain seq x y z
N MET A 1 9.47 30.62 10.36
CA MET A 1 8.39 30.85 9.37
C MET A 1 7.54 29.59 9.32
N LYS A 2 6.26 29.66 9.73
CA LYS A 2 5.33 28.51 9.81
C LYS A 2 4.68 28.32 8.43
N ASN A 3 5.22 27.42 7.60
CA ASN A 3 4.56 27.04 6.35
C ASN A 3 3.43 26.05 6.65
N LYS A 4 2.19 26.56 6.65
CA LYS A 4 1.00 25.73 6.50
C LYS A 4 0.97 25.22 5.06
N LEU A 5 1.21 23.92 4.84
CA LEU A 5 1.04 23.29 3.53
C LEU A 5 -0.30 22.54 3.51
N LEU A 6 -1.00 22.70 2.40
CA LEU A 6 -2.38 22.32 2.14
C LEU A 6 -2.46 20.84 1.74
N PHE A 7 -3.32 20.04 2.38
CA PHE A 7 -3.57 18.65 1.98
C PHE A 7 -4.67 18.55 0.93
N MET A 8 -4.36 17.91 -0.20
CA MET A 8 -5.37 17.42 -1.15
C MET A 8 -5.48 15.90 -1.02
N MET A 9 -6.59 15.44 -0.44
CA MET A 9 -6.99 14.03 -0.36
C MET A 9 -7.93 13.73 -1.52
N LEU A 10 -7.66 12.66 -2.29
CA LEU A 10 -8.62 12.12 -3.25
C LEU A 10 -9.18 10.81 -2.71
N THR A 11 -10.32 10.89 -2.04
CA THR A 11 -11.11 9.73 -1.61
C THR A 11 -12.22 9.46 -2.64
N ILE A 12 -12.16 8.32 -3.32
CA ILE A 12 -13.27 7.84 -4.15
C ILE A 12 -14.09 6.85 -3.31
N LEU A 13 -15.31 7.25 -2.95
CA LEU A 13 -16.24 6.48 -2.11
C LEU A 13 -17.32 5.85 -3.01
N GLY A 14 -17.42 4.51 -3.09
CA GLY A 14 -18.68 3.84 -3.48
C GLY A 14 -18.70 2.89 -4.69
N ALA A 15 -17.56 2.50 -5.28
CA ALA A 15 -17.45 1.52 -6.37
C ALA A 15 -16.02 0.95 -6.35
N PRO A 16 -15.68 -0.19 -7.01
CA PRO A 16 -14.32 -0.76 -7.04
C PRO A 16 -13.24 0.33 -7.09
N GLY A 17 -12.54 0.48 -5.97
CA GLY A 17 -11.68 1.63 -5.70
C GLY A 17 -10.32 1.43 -6.35
N ILE A 18 -9.96 2.30 -7.27
CA ILE A 18 -8.60 2.43 -7.79
C ILE A 18 -8.00 3.69 -7.17
N ALA A 19 -6.87 3.54 -6.47
CA ALA A 19 -6.02 4.65 -6.10
C ALA A 19 -4.68 4.50 -6.80
N ALA A 20 -4.24 5.55 -7.48
CA ALA A 20 -2.95 5.59 -8.16
C ALA A 20 -2.26 6.92 -7.86
N ALA A 21 -0.96 6.87 -7.59
CA ALA A 21 -0.12 8.05 -7.44
C ALA A 21 1.19 7.86 -8.22
N ALA A 22 1.58 8.86 -8.99
CA ALA A 22 2.82 8.90 -9.77
C ALA A 22 3.34 10.34 -9.87
N GLY A 23 4.61 10.57 -9.53
CA GLY A 23 5.27 11.87 -9.75
C GLY A 23 5.02 12.92 -8.67
N TYR A 24 5.89 13.93 -8.68
CA TYR A 24 6.30 14.87 -7.62
C TYR A 24 5.15 15.69 -7.00
N ASP A 25 4.84 15.51 -5.70
CA ASP A 25 4.43 16.54 -4.71
C ASP A 25 3.97 15.90 -3.37
N LEU A 26 4.70 16.13 -2.27
CA LEU A 26 4.22 16.52 -0.92
C LEU A 26 5.37 16.46 0.11
N ALA A 27 5.48 17.53 0.91
CA ALA A 27 6.46 17.68 1.99
C ALA A 27 6.21 16.74 3.19
N ASN A 28 7.29 16.45 3.93
CA ASN A 28 7.42 15.72 5.20
C ASN A 28 6.11 15.25 5.89
N SER A 29 5.90 13.94 5.92
CA SER A 29 5.31 13.17 7.04
C SER A 29 4.24 13.90 7.87
N GLU A 30 3.11 14.26 7.27
CA GLU A 30 1.87 14.24 8.06
C GLU A 30 1.23 12.88 7.86
N TYR A 31 1.14 12.18 8.97
CA TYR A 31 0.30 11.04 9.26
C TYR A 31 -1.13 11.36 8.80
N ASN A 32 -1.42 11.19 7.50
CA ASN A 32 -2.69 11.65 6.92
C ASN A 32 -3.78 10.63 7.25
N PHE A 33 -4.29 10.81 8.46
CA PHE A 33 -5.38 10.13 9.13
C PHE A 33 -6.69 10.34 8.34
N ALA A 34 -6.81 9.78 7.13
CA ALA A 34 -8.12 9.58 6.51
C ALA A 34 -8.78 8.35 7.13
N VAL A 35 -9.20 8.56 8.37
CA VAL A 35 -10.35 7.87 8.93
C VAL A 35 -11.54 8.27 8.07
N ASN A 36 -11.85 7.44 7.08
CA ASN A 36 -13.02 7.54 6.25
C ASN A 36 -14.23 6.91 7.00
N GLU A 37 -14.52 7.42 8.20
CA GLU A 37 -15.64 7.04 9.10
C GLU A 37 -17.02 7.51 8.58
N LEU A 38 -17.16 7.84 7.29
CA LEU A 38 -18.44 8.28 6.70
C LEU A 38 -18.94 7.44 5.52
N SER A 39 -18.26 6.34 5.17
CA SER A 39 -18.81 5.32 4.27
C SER A 39 -19.61 4.31 5.09
N LYS A 40 -20.92 4.20 4.84
CA LYS A 40 -21.86 3.22 5.43
C LYS A 40 -21.15 1.91 5.84
N SER A 41 -21.26 1.57 7.13
CA SER A 41 -20.72 0.39 7.88
C SER A 41 -20.52 -0.93 7.12
N SER A 42 -21.21 -1.14 6.00
CA SER A 42 -21.17 -2.34 5.18
C SER A 42 -19.96 -2.46 4.23
N PHE A 43 -19.31 -1.37 3.83
CA PHE A 43 -18.25 -1.46 2.80
C PHE A 43 -16.82 -1.17 3.24
N ASN A 44 -16.58 -0.33 4.27
CA ASN A 44 -15.27 0.04 4.86
C ASN A 44 -14.01 -0.30 4.04
N GLN A 45 -13.93 0.14 2.78
CA GLN A 45 -12.71 0.04 1.99
C GLN A 45 -11.87 1.30 2.24
N ALA A 46 -10.58 1.13 2.54
CA ALA A 46 -9.64 2.21 2.73
C ALA A 46 -8.35 1.92 1.96
N ALA A 47 -7.95 2.90 1.14
CA ALA A 47 -6.72 2.89 0.36
C ALA A 47 -5.92 4.14 0.71
N ILE A 48 -4.72 3.96 1.28
CA ILE A 48 -3.85 5.04 1.74
C ILE A 48 -2.52 4.94 1.00
N ILE A 49 -2.11 6.04 0.36
CA ILE A 49 -0.83 6.15 -0.33
C ILE A 49 -0.10 7.38 0.21
N GLY A 50 1.11 7.19 0.73
CA GLY A 50 2.05 8.25 1.08
C GLY A 50 3.35 8.07 0.30
N GLN A 51 3.78 9.10 -0.42
CA GLN A 51 5.02 9.07 -1.21
C GLN A 51 5.86 10.32 -0.90
N ALA A 52 7.13 10.11 -0.58
CA ALA A 52 8.12 11.15 -0.38
C ALA A 52 9.34 10.88 -1.27
N GLY A 53 9.83 11.90 -1.95
CA GLY A 53 10.96 11.83 -2.89
C GLY A 53 10.54 11.90 -4.35
N THR A 54 11.22 11.18 -5.24
CA THR A 54 11.11 11.38 -6.70
C THR A 54 10.76 10.11 -7.45
N ASN A 55 9.87 10.21 -8.45
CA ASN A 55 9.51 9.10 -9.35
C ASN A 55 8.98 7.83 -8.66
N ASN A 56 8.46 7.94 -7.44
CA ASN A 56 7.77 6.82 -6.80
C ASN A 56 6.40 6.60 -7.47
N SER A 57 5.94 5.35 -7.50
CA SER A 57 4.63 4.98 -8.02
C SER A 57 3.96 3.94 -7.13
N ALA A 58 2.67 4.16 -6.87
CA ALA A 58 1.84 3.27 -6.08
C ALA A 58 0.51 3.04 -6.79
N GLN A 59 0.07 1.78 -6.83
CA GLN A 59 -1.21 1.36 -7.40
C GLN A 59 -1.95 0.48 -6.40
N LEU A 60 -3.18 0.86 -6.06
CA LEU A 60 -4.05 0.11 -5.17
C LEU A 60 -5.35 -0.21 -5.89
N ARG A 61 -5.80 -1.46 -5.82
CA ARG A 61 -7.12 -1.89 -6.26
C ARG A 61 -7.80 -2.72 -5.19
N GLN A 62 -9.02 -2.34 -4.84
CA GLN A 62 -9.84 -3.02 -3.83
C GLN A 62 -11.21 -3.41 -4.40
N GLY A 63 -11.61 -4.66 -4.21
CA GLY A 63 -12.92 -5.18 -4.62
C GLY A 63 -13.52 -6.14 -3.60
N GLY A 64 -14.61 -5.74 -2.94
CA GLY A 64 -15.28 -6.49 -1.87
C GLY A 64 -15.61 -5.58 -0.68
N SER A 65 -15.51 -6.04 0.56
CA SER A 65 -15.84 -5.21 1.74
C SER A 65 -14.76 -5.26 2.82
N LYS A 66 -14.63 -4.17 3.59
CA LYS A 66 -13.72 -4.11 4.75
C LYS A 66 -12.25 -4.38 4.39
N LEU A 67 -11.81 -3.76 3.29
CA LEU A 67 -10.46 -3.90 2.76
C LEU A 67 -9.60 -2.72 3.19
N LEU A 68 -8.38 -2.97 3.67
CA LEU A 68 -7.43 -1.92 4.01
C LEU A 68 -6.12 -2.15 3.26
N ALA A 69 -5.69 -1.13 2.52
CA ALA A 69 -4.43 -1.10 1.82
C ALA A 69 -3.67 0.18 2.17
N VAL A 70 -2.41 0.03 2.56
CA VAL A 70 -1.52 1.14 2.89
C VAL A 70 -0.20 0.97 2.14
N VAL A 71 0.22 2.03 1.47
CA VAL A 71 1.54 2.15 0.83
C VAL A 71 2.24 3.37 1.38
N ALA A 72 3.44 3.18 1.88
CA ALA A 72 4.39 4.24 2.22
C ALA A 72 5.66 4.06 1.37
N GLN A 73 6.09 5.11 0.69
CA GLN A 73 7.30 5.11 -0.12
C GLN A 73 8.15 6.34 0.20
N GLU A 74 9.41 6.13 0.56
CA GLU A 74 10.41 7.16 0.79
C GLU A 74 11.63 6.90 -0.09
N GLY A 75 12.07 7.91 -0.83
CA GLY A 75 13.25 7.86 -1.70
C GLY A 75 12.90 7.96 -3.17
N SER A 76 13.52 7.15 -4.03
CA SER A 76 13.41 7.34 -5.47
C SER A 76 13.07 6.10 -6.28
N SER A 77 12.18 6.25 -7.27
CA SER A 77 11.82 5.18 -8.22
C SER A 77 11.27 3.90 -7.57
N ASN A 78 10.71 3.98 -6.37
CA ASN A 78 10.06 2.86 -5.70
C ASN A 78 8.70 2.58 -6.34
N ARG A 79 8.34 1.30 -6.48
CA ARG A 79 7.07 0.84 -7.03
C ARG A 79 6.35 -0.06 -6.05
N ALA A 80 5.08 0.23 -5.82
CA ALA A 80 4.21 -0.55 -4.95
C ALA A 80 2.91 -0.87 -5.67
N LYS A 81 2.46 -2.12 -5.53
CA LYS A 81 1.17 -2.56 -6.04
C LYS A 81 0.42 -3.42 -5.04
N ILE A 82 -0.82 -3.07 -4.72
CA ILE A 82 -1.70 -3.90 -3.90
C ILE A 82 -2.99 -4.18 -4.68
N ASP A 83 -3.32 -5.47 -4.79
CA ASP A 83 -4.58 -5.97 -5.32
C ASP A 83 -5.29 -6.77 -4.22
N GLN A 84 -6.42 -6.27 -3.71
CA GLN A 84 -7.26 -6.97 -2.74
C GLN A 84 -8.63 -7.30 -3.31
N THR A 85 -9.02 -8.56 -3.21
CA THR A 85 -10.38 -9.03 -3.51
C THR A 85 -10.95 -9.81 -2.33
N GLY A 86 -12.28 -9.78 -2.17
CA GLY A 86 -12.97 -10.45 -1.07
C GLY A 86 -13.13 -9.55 0.15
N ASP A 87 -13.07 -10.09 1.36
CA ASP A 87 -13.47 -9.36 2.57
C ASP A 87 -12.42 -9.40 3.68
N TYR A 88 -12.35 -8.32 4.49
CA TYR A 88 -11.47 -8.24 5.68
C TYR A 88 -9.96 -8.43 5.39
N ASN A 89 -9.49 -8.12 4.18
CA ASN A 89 -8.07 -8.22 3.85
C ASN A 89 -7.31 -6.94 4.21
N LEU A 90 -6.10 -7.10 4.76
CA LEU A 90 -5.17 -6.04 5.15
C LEU A 90 -3.85 -6.19 4.40
N ALA A 91 -3.40 -5.12 3.74
CA ALA A 91 -2.15 -5.08 3.00
C ALA A 91 -1.36 -3.82 3.34
N TYR A 92 -0.07 -3.99 3.65
CA TYR A 92 0.84 -2.91 3.98
C TYR A 92 2.15 -3.04 3.20
N ILE A 93 2.57 -1.98 2.52
CA ILE A 93 3.87 -1.87 1.85
C ILE A 93 4.58 -0.63 2.39
N ASP A 94 5.81 -0.81 2.88
CA ASP A 94 6.73 0.27 3.26
C ASP A 94 8.04 0.10 2.50
N GLN A 95 8.42 1.11 1.72
CA GLN A 95 9.63 1.11 0.91
C GLN A 95 10.46 2.35 1.21
N ALA A 96 11.67 2.15 1.73
CA ALA A 96 12.66 3.21 1.95
C ALA A 96 13.93 2.94 1.14
N GLY A 97 14.35 3.89 0.30
CA GLY A 97 15.54 3.80 -0.54
C GLY A 97 15.21 3.98 -2.02
N SER A 98 15.85 3.19 -2.89
CA SER A 98 15.74 3.41 -4.33
C SER A 98 15.42 2.16 -5.15
N ALA A 99 14.57 2.32 -6.17
CA ALA A 99 14.24 1.26 -7.12
C ALA A 99 13.71 -0.03 -6.49
N ASN A 100 13.06 0.05 -5.32
CA ASN A 100 12.40 -1.08 -4.69
C ASN A 100 11.08 -1.39 -5.39
N ASP A 101 10.71 -2.67 -5.47
CA ASP A 101 9.49 -3.16 -6.11
C ASP A 101 8.77 -4.13 -5.19
N ALA A 102 7.54 -3.78 -4.79
CA ALA A 102 6.73 -4.55 -3.87
C ALA A 102 5.34 -4.79 -4.44
N SER A 103 4.87 -6.04 -4.34
CA SER A 103 3.51 -6.38 -4.73
C SER A 103 2.83 -7.31 -3.73
N ILE A 104 1.59 -6.97 -3.36
CA ILE A 104 0.71 -7.80 -2.55
C ILE A 104 -0.55 -8.12 -3.35
N SER A 105 -0.92 -9.40 -3.43
CA SER A 105 -2.20 -9.85 -3.95
C SER A 105 -2.90 -10.73 -2.92
N GLN A 106 -4.11 -10.34 -2.52
CA GLN A 106 -4.93 -11.05 -1.53
C GLN A 106 -6.32 -11.31 -2.10
N GLY A 107 -6.81 -12.54 -1.93
CA GLY A 107 -8.19 -12.92 -2.22
C GLY A 107 -8.94 -13.37 -0.97
N ALA A 108 -10.15 -13.90 -1.16
CA ALA A 108 -10.95 -14.57 -0.13
C ALA A 108 -11.19 -13.72 1.14
N TYR A 109 -10.84 -14.22 2.32
CA TYR A 109 -11.29 -13.64 3.60
C TYR A 109 -10.16 -13.54 4.62
N GLY A 110 -10.01 -12.38 5.25
CA GLY A 110 -9.21 -12.20 6.48
C GLY A 110 -7.70 -12.34 6.31
N ASN A 111 -7.17 -12.10 5.11
CA ASN A 111 -5.74 -12.21 4.84
C ASN A 111 -4.98 -10.95 5.28
N THR A 112 -3.77 -11.14 5.82
CA THR A 112 -2.87 -10.05 6.21
C THR A 112 -1.50 -10.22 5.54
N ALA A 113 -1.03 -9.18 4.86
CA ALA A 113 0.25 -9.17 4.18
C ALA A 113 1.02 -7.87 4.43
N MET A 114 2.31 -8.01 4.66
CA MET A 114 3.19 -6.88 4.96
C MET A 114 4.53 -7.03 4.24
N ILE A 115 4.95 -5.98 3.53
CA ILE A 115 6.26 -5.90 2.90
C ILE A 115 6.98 -4.66 3.43
N ILE A 116 8.17 -4.84 4.00
CA ILE A 116 9.12 -3.76 4.31
C ILE A 116 10.35 -3.94 3.45
N GLN A 117 10.73 -2.92 2.67
CA GLN A 117 11.95 -2.88 1.88
C GLN A 117 12.79 -1.67 2.28
N LYS A 118 14.02 -1.91 2.73
CA LYS A 118 15.04 -0.91 3.00
C LYS A 118 16.28 -1.19 2.16
N GLY A 119 16.79 -0.18 1.48
CA GLY A 119 17.94 -0.28 0.57
C GLY A 119 17.53 -0.09 -0.88
N SER A 120 18.28 -0.70 -1.80
CA SER A 120 18.10 -0.48 -3.23
C SER A 120 17.82 -1.75 -4.02
N GLY A 121 16.92 -1.69 -4.98
CA GLY A 121 16.68 -2.78 -5.94
C GLY A 121 16.05 -4.04 -5.34
N ASN A 122 15.37 -3.92 -4.20
CA ASN A 122 14.67 -5.04 -3.58
C ASN A 122 13.41 -5.41 -4.34
N LYS A 123 13.08 -6.70 -4.39
CA LYS A 123 11.86 -7.24 -5.00
C LYS A 123 11.13 -8.14 -4.01
N ALA A 124 9.86 -7.85 -3.75
CA ALA A 124 9.03 -8.66 -2.87
C ALA A 124 7.65 -8.88 -3.49
N ASN A 125 7.20 -10.13 -3.50
CA ASN A 125 5.85 -10.48 -3.94
C ASN A 125 5.18 -11.39 -2.91
N ILE A 126 4.01 -11.00 -2.41
CA ILE A 126 3.15 -11.83 -1.55
C ILE A 126 1.86 -12.12 -2.32
N THR A 127 1.49 -13.40 -2.38
CA THR A 127 0.21 -13.86 -2.93
C THR A 127 -0.52 -14.75 -1.93
N GLN A 128 -1.77 -14.44 -1.59
CA GLN A 128 -2.60 -15.17 -0.61
C GLN A 128 -3.97 -15.50 -1.21
N TYR A 129 -4.28 -16.79 -1.38
CA TYR A 129 -5.55 -17.26 -1.99
C TYR A 129 -6.52 -17.95 -1.02
N GLY A 130 -6.07 -18.31 0.18
CA GLY A 130 -6.91 -18.95 1.21
C GLY A 130 -7.53 -17.94 2.17
N THR A 131 -8.11 -18.43 3.27
CA THR A 131 -8.61 -17.59 4.35
C THR A 131 -7.57 -17.47 5.46
N GLN A 132 -7.54 -16.32 6.14
CA GLN A 132 -6.76 -16.11 7.37
C GLN A 132 -5.25 -16.39 7.22
N LYS A 133 -4.68 -16.06 6.07
CA LYS A 133 -3.25 -16.19 5.83
C LYS A 133 -2.51 -14.95 6.34
N THR A 134 -1.30 -15.16 6.87
CA THR A 134 -0.41 -14.08 7.28
C THR A 134 0.95 -14.25 6.63
N ALA A 135 1.45 -13.19 5.99
CA ALA A 135 2.78 -13.16 5.40
C ALA A 135 3.46 -11.83 5.68
N ILE A 136 4.73 -11.89 6.09
CA ILE A 136 5.56 -10.72 6.35
C ILE A 136 6.88 -10.93 5.62
N VAL A 137 7.26 -9.96 4.78
CA VAL A 137 8.56 -9.92 4.11
C VAL A 137 9.30 -8.69 4.59
N VAL A 138 10.53 -8.89 5.06
CA VAL A 138 11.41 -7.80 5.49
C VAL A 138 12.73 -7.93 4.75
N GLN A 139 13.06 -6.92 3.94
CA GLN A 139 14.28 -6.82 3.17
C GLN A 139 15.07 -5.61 3.66
N ARG A 140 16.21 -5.80 4.35
CA ARG A 140 17.04 -4.72 4.93
C ARG A 140 18.32 -4.39 4.17
N GLN A 141 18.68 -5.21 3.19
CA GLN A 141 19.84 -5.02 2.32
C GLN A 141 19.36 -4.73 0.90
N SER A 142 20.28 -4.43 -0.01
CA SER A 142 19.97 -4.20 -1.42
C SER A 142 19.89 -5.51 -2.21
N GLN A 143 19.21 -5.48 -3.36
CA GLN A 143 19.16 -6.55 -4.36
C GLN A 143 18.58 -7.88 -3.88
N MET A 144 17.78 -7.88 -2.82
CA MET A 144 17.12 -9.10 -2.36
C MET A 144 15.83 -9.36 -3.13
N ALA A 145 15.53 -10.63 -3.37
CA ALA A 145 14.31 -11.06 -4.03
C ALA A 145 13.60 -12.11 -3.16
N ILE A 146 12.35 -11.85 -2.79
CA ILE A 146 11.52 -12.76 -1.99
C ILE A 146 10.16 -12.91 -2.65
N ARG A 147 9.68 -14.15 -2.74
CA ARG A 147 8.32 -14.47 -3.16
C ARG A 147 7.67 -15.38 -2.13
N VAL A 148 6.50 -14.99 -1.65
CA VAL A 148 5.66 -15.77 -0.75
C VAL A 148 4.36 -16.10 -1.47
N THR A 149 3.96 -17.36 -1.45
CA THR A 149 2.66 -17.80 -1.97
C THR A 149 2.02 -18.72 -0.95
N GLN A 150 0.84 -18.34 -0.46
CA GLN A 150 0.06 -19.11 0.49
C GLN A 150 -1.25 -19.51 -0.17
N ARG A 151 -1.50 -20.82 -0.21
CA ARG A 151 -2.74 -21.42 -0.70
C ARG A 151 -3.59 -21.85 0.49
#